data_AF-A0A6L7KN43-F1
#
_entry.id   AF-A0A6L7KN43-F1
#
_cell.length_a   1.000
_cell.length_b   1.000
_cell.length_c   1.000
_cell.angle_alpha   90.00
_cell.angle_beta   90.00
_cell.angle_gamma   90.00
#
_symmetry.space_group_name_H-M   'P 1'
#
loop_
_entity.id
_entity.type
_entity.pdbx_description
1 polymer ?
#
loop_
_entity_poly.entity_id
_entity_poly.type
_entity_poly.pdbx_seq_one_letter_code
_entity_poly.pdbx_strand_id
1 'polypeptide(L)'
;MPDCTSYPPQQESGKLLRMNGTKENVDPHDPCNKLQEVLLSANPEHLEALARFALTALLEVPFRKARSGDQRGGDGGVSGIGNQNLVFEARLYKQETRLDERAIRGEIVQAVERNPQLEAWLLVTTQEVPEQTQNAMDSTATEFGVAAISIDWLCQPLPKLAVLAAYCQDFVAASIGEQHRALLQEIANLPDYARTLAFIERELESWCIGYDSIRLASHERVRGVWNSRSRALAKFSQDVAGGEGDAQHVRRRDPLDRLDDWFDGTDDGSIVALVGLDGVGKTWAALDWLQSRLDQFPIVVLAPSSAIGFADPPTSGPINVIARYLREVSEIRDVSYWEQRVRRMLRRPTAEGPAFLLF
;
A
#
# COMPACT_ATOMS: atom_id res chain seq x y z
N MET A 1 -20.62 -16.07 12.55
CA MET A 1 -19.83 -15.51 11.42
C MET A 1 -18.44 -15.29 11.97
N PRO A 2 -17.38 -15.83 11.37
CA PRO A 2 -16.06 -15.79 11.99
C PRO A 2 -15.48 -14.37 11.96
N ASP A 3 -14.86 -14.05 13.09
CA ASP A 3 -14.31 -12.78 13.55
C ASP A 3 -13.05 -12.38 12.76
N CYS A 4 -13.03 -11.16 12.20
CA CYS A 4 -11.98 -10.65 11.31
C CYS A 4 -10.91 -9.81 12.03
N THR A 5 -10.67 -10.02 13.33
CA THR A 5 -9.68 -9.23 14.10
C THR A 5 -8.46 -9.99 14.62
N SER A 6 -8.27 -11.26 14.27
CA SER A 6 -7.09 -12.02 14.74
C SER A 6 -5.92 -11.99 13.75
N TYR A 7 -5.08 -10.95 13.82
CA TYR A 7 -3.64 -11.14 13.62
C TYR A 7 -3.07 -11.79 14.89
N PRO A 8 -2.20 -12.81 14.80
CA PRO A 8 -1.64 -13.45 15.99
C PRO A 8 -0.74 -12.46 16.78
N PRO A 9 -0.70 -12.55 18.12
CA PRO A 9 0.11 -11.66 18.94
C PRO A 9 1.59 -11.91 18.69
N GLN A 10 2.36 -10.83 18.58
CA GLN A 10 3.82 -10.86 18.66
C GLN A 10 4.23 -11.43 20.02
N GLN A 11 4.62 -12.70 20.07
CA GLN A 11 5.29 -13.27 21.23
C GLN A 11 6.75 -12.80 21.28
N GLU A 12 7.12 -12.27 22.43
CA GLU A 12 8.48 -11.91 22.82
C GLU A 12 9.48 -13.03 22.45
N SER A 13 10.43 -12.71 21.58
CA SER A 13 11.53 -13.62 21.23
C SER A 13 12.58 -13.63 22.33
N GLY A 14 12.42 -14.58 23.26
CA GLY A 14 13.53 -15.16 23.99
C GLY A 14 14.44 -15.98 23.04
N LYS A 15 15.74 -15.69 23.08
CA LYS A 15 16.88 -16.48 22.56
C LYS A 15 16.73 -17.09 21.15
N LEU A 16 17.29 -16.38 20.16
CA LEU A 16 17.70 -16.92 18.87
C LEU A 16 18.65 -18.13 19.05
N LEU A 17 18.14 -19.33 18.75
CA LEU A 17 18.94 -20.43 18.26
C LEU A 17 19.22 -20.17 16.78
N ARG A 18 20.51 -19.94 16.45
CA ARG A 18 20.99 -19.86 15.07
C ARG A 18 20.71 -21.19 14.36
N MET A 19 19.69 -21.23 13.52
CA MET A 19 19.57 -22.27 12.48
C MET A 19 20.16 -21.69 11.20
N ASN A 20 21.35 -22.19 10.84
CA ASN A 20 21.97 -21.94 9.55
C ASN A 20 21.04 -22.45 8.45
N GLY A 21 20.67 -21.56 7.51
CA GLY A 21 19.92 -21.91 6.31
C GLY A 21 20.63 -23.01 5.52
N THR A 22 20.06 -24.20 5.57
CA THR A 22 20.36 -25.26 4.62
C THR A 22 19.40 -25.07 3.45
N LYS A 23 19.94 -25.10 2.23
CA LYS A 23 19.16 -25.07 0.98
C LYS A 23 18.02 -26.08 1.11
N GLU A 24 16.77 -25.60 1.18
CA GLU A 24 15.62 -26.48 1.11
C GLU A 24 15.67 -27.26 -0.21
N ASN A 25 15.36 -28.54 -0.09
CA ASN A 25 15.45 -29.53 -1.14
C ASN A 25 14.32 -29.22 -2.15
N VAL A 26 14.64 -28.41 -3.16
CA VAL A 26 13.73 -28.03 -4.25
C VAL A 26 13.22 -29.31 -4.92
N ASP A 27 11.91 -29.59 -4.82
CA ASP A 27 11.31 -30.74 -5.50
C ASP A 27 11.45 -30.54 -7.02
N PRO A 28 12.21 -31.39 -7.74
CA PRO A 28 12.36 -31.26 -9.19
C PRO A 28 11.03 -31.50 -9.94
N HIS A 29 9.99 -31.98 -9.27
CA HIS A 29 8.67 -32.18 -9.85
C HIS A 29 7.74 -30.98 -9.66
N ASP A 30 8.12 -30.00 -8.85
CA ASP A 30 7.34 -28.79 -8.61
C ASP A 30 7.06 -28.04 -9.93
N PRO A 31 5.78 -27.86 -10.30
CA PRO A 31 5.43 -27.18 -11.54
C PRO A 31 5.90 -25.72 -11.58
N CYS A 32 6.04 -25.04 -10.43
CA CYS A 32 6.56 -23.69 -10.37
C CYS A 32 8.03 -23.63 -10.80
N ASN A 33 8.87 -24.58 -10.37
CA ASN A 33 10.29 -24.61 -10.76
C ASN A 33 10.45 -24.90 -12.27
N LYS A 34 9.68 -25.85 -12.80
CA LYS A 34 9.64 -26.12 -14.24
C LYS A 34 9.23 -24.88 -15.03
N LEU A 35 8.23 -24.13 -14.56
CA LEU A 35 7.81 -22.91 -15.22
C LEU A 35 8.90 -21.84 -15.15
N GLN A 36 9.60 -21.71 -14.01
CA GLN A 36 10.71 -20.79 -13.86
C GLN A 36 11.80 -21.07 -14.90
N GLU A 37 12.18 -22.34 -15.08
CA GLU A 37 13.15 -22.75 -16.10
C GLU A 37 12.70 -22.39 -17.52
N VAL A 38 11.42 -22.60 -17.84
CA VAL A 38 10.82 -22.21 -19.12
C VAL A 38 10.95 -20.70 -19.33
N LEU A 39 10.61 -19.88 -18.34
CA LEU A 39 10.74 -18.42 -18.43
C LEU A 39 12.20 -17.96 -18.52
N LEU A 40 13.12 -18.61 -17.80
CA LEU A 40 14.56 -18.32 -17.86
C LEU A 40 15.19 -18.68 -19.20
N SER A 41 14.63 -19.65 -19.91
CA SER A 41 15.05 -20.01 -21.27
C SER A 41 14.52 -19.06 -22.34
N ALA A 42 13.55 -18.21 -22.00
CA ALA A 42 12.93 -17.24 -22.89
C ALA A 42 13.78 -15.95 -23.03
N ASN A 43 13.50 -15.17 -24.08
CA ASN A 43 14.06 -13.82 -24.25
C ASN A 43 13.48 -12.87 -23.18
N PRO A 44 14.27 -11.94 -22.59
CA PRO A 44 13.76 -10.86 -21.73
C PRO A 44 12.48 -10.15 -22.25
N GLU A 45 12.36 -9.97 -23.57
CA GLU A 45 11.17 -9.36 -24.18
C GLU A 45 9.87 -10.16 -23.92
N HIS A 46 9.96 -11.47 -23.71
CA HIS A 46 8.80 -12.29 -23.35
C HIS A 46 8.34 -12.02 -21.92
N LEU A 47 9.27 -11.78 -20.98
CA LEU A 47 8.91 -11.41 -19.61
C LEU A 47 8.25 -10.02 -19.58
N GLU A 48 8.81 -9.05 -20.30
CA GLU A 48 8.17 -7.72 -20.48
C GLU A 48 6.76 -7.84 -21.06
N ALA A 49 6.59 -8.69 -22.08
CA ALA A 49 5.30 -8.89 -22.74
C ALA A 49 4.30 -9.59 -21.82
N LEU A 50 4.74 -10.59 -21.05
CA LEU A 50 3.94 -11.26 -20.03
C LEU A 50 3.50 -10.28 -18.94
N ALA A 51 4.45 -9.53 -18.35
CA ALA A 51 4.16 -8.53 -17.33
C ALA A 51 3.10 -7.53 -17.82
N ARG A 52 3.31 -6.97 -19.01
CA ARG A 52 2.37 -6.03 -19.64
C ARG A 52 0.99 -6.64 -19.87
N PHE A 53 0.93 -7.86 -20.40
CA PHE A 53 -0.33 -8.54 -20.68
C PHE A 53 -1.08 -8.86 -19.38
N ALA A 54 -0.40 -9.44 -18.40
CA ALA A 54 -0.97 -9.82 -17.11
C ALA A 54 -1.49 -8.61 -16.33
N LEU A 55 -0.69 -7.54 -16.22
CA LEU A 55 -1.11 -6.31 -15.56
C LEU A 55 -2.30 -5.65 -16.26
N THR A 56 -2.32 -5.67 -17.61
CA THR A 56 -3.48 -5.17 -18.37
C THR A 56 -4.73 -5.99 -18.11
N ALA A 57 -4.61 -7.32 -18.05
CA ALA A 57 -5.72 -8.23 -17.83
C ALA A 57 -6.27 -8.15 -16.40
N LEU A 58 -5.42 -7.95 -15.39
CA LEU A 58 -5.84 -7.83 -13.99
C LEU A 58 -6.47 -6.46 -13.68
N LEU A 59 -5.88 -5.38 -14.19
CA LEU A 59 -6.30 -4.03 -13.86
C LEU A 59 -7.37 -3.48 -14.81
N GLU A 60 -7.67 -4.20 -15.89
CA GLU A 60 -8.55 -3.76 -16.98
C GLU A 60 -8.15 -2.39 -17.56
N VAL A 61 -6.86 -2.03 -17.44
CA VAL A 61 -6.28 -0.79 -17.94
C VAL A 61 -5.10 -1.12 -18.86
N PRO A 62 -5.04 -0.58 -20.10
CA PRO A 62 -3.95 -0.87 -21.02
C PRO A 62 -2.58 -0.40 -20.54
N PHE A 63 -1.66 -1.34 -20.28
CA PHE A 63 -0.24 -1.05 -20.11
C PHE A 63 0.45 -0.95 -21.47
N ARG A 64 1.20 0.14 -21.67
CA ARG A 64 1.95 0.42 -22.90
C ARG A 64 3.44 0.19 -22.66
N LYS A 65 4.11 -0.40 -23.65
CA LYS A 65 5.57 -0.58 -23.67
C LYS A 65 6.26 0.78 -23.89
N ALA A 66 7.32 1.03 -23.12
CA ALA A 66 8.20 2.17 -23.32
C ALA A 66 9.00 2.02 -24.63
N ARG A 67 9.30 3.13 -25.30
CA ARG A 67 10.11 3.10 -26.52
C ARG A 67 11.54 2.71 -26.17
N SER A 68 12.16 1.83 -26.97
CA SER A 68 13.58 1.49 -26.85
C SER A 68 14.44 2.75 -26.78
N GLY A 69 15.29 2.87 -25.76
CA GLY A 69 16.12 4.06 -25.49
C GLY A 69 15.46 5.14 -24.60
N ASP A 70 14.18 4.98 -24.26
CA ASP A 70 13.42 5.86 -23.36
C ASP A 70 12.76 5.06 -22.20
N GLN A 71 13.44 4.00 -21.78
CA GLN A 71 13.08 3.11 -20.65
C GLN A 71 13.51 3.66 -19.28
N ARG A 72 13.83 4.95 -19.18
CA ARG A 72 14.26 5.56 -17.91
C ARG A 72 13.19 5.38 -16.85
N GLY A 73 13.45 4.53 -15.86
CA GLY A 73 12.56 4.20 -14.76
C GLY A 73 11.50 3.13 -15.02
N GLY A 74 11.48 2.47 -16.17
CA GLY A 74 10.50 1.41 -16.43
C GLY A 74 10.38 0.96 -17.89
N ASP A 75 10.03 -0.32 -18.06
CA ASP A 75 9.74 -0.96 -19.35
C ASP A 75 8.34 -0.62 -19.89
N GLY A 76 7.44 -0.14 -19.04
CA GLY A 76 6.11 0.29 -19.46
C GLY A 76 5.23 0.81 -18.34
N GLY A 77 4.02 1.22 -18.69
CA GLY A 77 3.06 1.77 -17.73
C GLY A 77 1.73 2.16 -18.37
N VAL A 78 0.82 2.67 -17.55
CA VAL A 78 -0.54 3.06 -17.98
C VAL A 78 -0.63 4.49 -18.52
N SER A 79 0.41 5.31 -18.33
CA SER A 79 0.47 6.70 -18.83
C SER A 79 -0.77 7.55 -18.50
N GLY A 80 -1.35 7.41 -17.30
CA GLY A 80 -2.52 8.17 -16.86
C GLY A 80 -3.88 7.61 -17.30
N ILE A 81 -3.92 6.53 -18.09
CA ILE A 81 -5.17 5.90 -18.53
C ILE A 81 -5.92 5.35 -17.30
N GLY A 82 -7.25 5.49 -17.29
CA GLY A 82 -8.07 5.09 -16.15
C GLY A 82 -7.83 5.94 -14.90
N ASN A 83 -7.17 7.09 -15.05
CA ASN A 83 -6.68 7.92 -13.94
C ASN A 83 -5.77 7.12 -13.00
N GLN A 84 -4.93 6.23 -13.54
CA GLN A 84 -3.91 5.50 -12.80
C GLN A 84 -2.53 5.87 -13.33
N ASN A 85 -1.53 5.91 -12.43
CA ASN A 85 -0.14 6.17 -12.79
C ASN A 85 0.75 5.08 -12.22
N LEU A 86 0.77 3.94 -12.91
CA LEU A 86 1.57 2.77 -12.59
C LEU A 86 2.66 2.60 -13.65
N VAL A 87 3.86 2.22 -13.19
CA VAL A 87 5.02 1.88 -14.03
C VAL A 87 5.52 0.51 -13.58
N PHE A 88 5.92 -0.34 -14.53
CA PHE A 88 6.55 -1.61 -14.22
C PHE A 88 7.92 -1.72 -14.87
N GLU A 89 8.77 -2.53 -14.26
CA GLU A 89 10.09 -2.95 -14.73
C GLU A 89 10.14 -4.47 -14.73
N ALA A 90 10.54 -5.08 -15.85
CA ALA A 90 10.65 -6.52 -15.99
C ALA A 90 12.10 -6.95 -16.04
N ARG A 91 12.54 -7.75 -15.06
CA ARG A 91 13.93 -8.20 -14.97
C ARG A 91 14.05 -9.71 -15.03
N LEU A 92 14.69 -10.18 -16.09
CA LEU A 92 15.06 -11.58 -16.26
C LEU A 92 16.44 -11.82 -15.65
N TYR A 93 16.49 -12.46 -14.47
CA TYR A 93 17.76 -12.81 -13.82
C TYR A 93 18.00 -14.31 -13.88
N LYS A 94 19.15 -14.71 -14.45
CA LYS A 94 19.66 -16.08 -14.31
C LYS A 94 19.99 -16.36 -12.84
N GLN A 95 19.76 -17.58 -12.35
CA GLN A 95 19.79 -17.96 -10.92
C GLN A 95 21.06 -17.51 -10.13
N GLU A 96 22.19 -17.26 -10.79
CA GLU A 96 23.44 -16.82 -10.14
C GLU A 96 23.63 -15.29 -10.10
N THR A 97 22.80 -14.51 -10.80
CA THR A 97 22.92 -13.04 -10.83
C THR A 97 22.10 -12.46 -9.70
N ARG A 98 22.71 -11.68 -8.81
CA ARG A 98 21.98 -10.98 -7.75
C ARG A 98 21.23 -9.77 -8.30
N LEU A 99 20.08 -9.47 -7.71
CA LEU A 99 19.39 -8.19 -7.87
C LEU A 99 20.36 -7.04 -7.49
N ASP A 100 20.53 -6.09 -8.40
CA ASP A 100 21.31 -4.89 -8.13
C ASP A 100 20.41 -3.85 -7.46
N GLU A 101 20.41 -3.86 -6.12
CA GLU A 101 19.64 -2.93 -5.29
C GLU A 101 19.88 -1.47 -5.69
N ARG A 102 21.12 -1.09 -6.02
CA ARG A 102 21.45 0.29 -6.39
C ARG A 102 20.81 0.66 -7.72
N ALA A 103 20.83 -0.25 -8.69
CA ALA A 103 20.15 -0.04 -9.96
C ALA A 103 18.63 0.08 -9.77
N ILE A 104 18.01 -0.82 -9.00
CA ILE A 104 16.56 -0.82 -8.72
C ILE A 104 16.12 0.50 -8.10
N ARG A 105 16.84 0.97 -7.07
CA ARG A 105 16.54 2.27 -6.44
C ARG A 105 16.68 3.43 -7.43
N GLY A 106 17.70 3.38 -8.30
CA GLY A 106 17.90 4.35 -9.36
C GLY A 106 16.74 4.38 -10.38
N GLU A 107 16.15 3.23 -10.70
CA GLU A 107 14.97 3.17 -11.60
C GLU A 107 13.72 3.78 -10.94
N ILE A 108 13.49 3.52 -9.65
CA ILE A 108 12.37 4.15 -8.91
C ILE A 108 12.46 5.68 -8.97
N VAL A 109 13.65 6.23 -8.69
CA VAL A 109 13.90 7.68 -8.74
C VAL A 109 13.64 8.22 -10.15
N GLN A 110 14.16 7.57 -11.18
CA GLN A 110 13.93 7.97 -12.58
C GLN A 110 12.45 7.93 -12.97
N ALA A 111 11.71 6.91 -12.50
CA ALA A 111 10.28 6.78 -12.76
C ALA A 111 9.50 7.95 -12.16
N VAL A 112 9.84 8.34 -10.93
CA VAL A 112 9.26 9.47 -10.22
C VAL A 112 9.54 10.79 -10.92
N GLU A 113 10.79 11.02 -11.32
CA GLU A 113 11.19 12.25 -12.02
C GLU A 113 10.45 12.40 -13.36
N ARG A 114 10.25 11.30 -14.07
CA ARG A 114 9.53 11.27 -15.35
C ARG A 114 8.02 11.41 -15.18
N ASN A 115 7.46 10.81 -14.13
CA ASN A 115 6.04 10.87 -13.83
C ASN A 115 5.79 11.44 -12.43
N PRO A 116 5.61 12.77 -12.31
CA PRO A 116 5.29 13.42 -11.05
C PRO A 116 3.99 12.93 -10.38
N GLN A 117 3.14 12.21 -11.12
CA GLN A 117 1.90 11.63 -10.62
C GLN A 117 1.99 10.13 -10.34
N LEU A 118 3.19 9.53 -10.39
CA LEU A 118 3.41 8.09 -10.12
C LEU A 118 2.80 7.66 -8.77
N GLU A 119 2.11 6.53 -8.78
CA GLU A 119 1.42 5.96 -7.62
C GLU A 119 2.08 4.68 -7.14
N ALA A 120 2.44 3.80 -8.07
CA ALA A 120 3.22 2.62 -7.76
C ALA A 120 4.24 2.32 -8.85
N TRP A 121 5.36 1.75 -8.41
CA TRP A 121 6.39 1.17 -9.25
C TRP A 121 6.45 -0.33 -8.99
N LEU A 122 6.31 -1.13 -10.05
CA LEU A 122 6.20 -2.58 -9.96
C LEU A 122 7.48 -3.25 -10.47
N LEU A 123 8.08 -4.13 -9.68
CA LEU A 123 9.17 -5.00 -10.12
C LEU A 123 8.60 -6.38 -10.47
N VAL A 124 8.75 -6.79 -11.72
CA VAL A 124 8.41 -8.15 -12.19
C VAL A 124 9.70 -8.92 -12.45
N THR A 125 9.94 -10.00 -11.70
CA THR A 125 11.24 -10.70 -11.77
C THR A 125 11.11 -12.21 -11.61
N THR A 126 11.98 -12.96 -12.30
CA THR A 126 12.08 -14.41 -12.18
C THR A 126 12.84 -14.89 -10.95
N GLN A 127 13.34 -13.97 -10.11
CA GLN A 127 14.00 -14.29 -8.84
C GLN A 127 13.14 -13.87 -7.65
N GLU A 128 13.38 -14.51 -6.51
CA GLU A 128 12.94 -14.01 -5.21
C GLU A 128 13.61 -12.65 -4.92
N VAL A 129 12.83 -11.68 -4.45
CA VAL A 129 13.34 -10.40 -3.94
C VAL A 129 13.65 -10.57 -2.46
N PRO A 130 14.93 -10.51 -2.04
CA PRO A 130 15.27 -10.62 -0.62
C PRO A 130 14.65 -9.48 0.19
N GLU A 131 14.38 -9.74 1.47
CA GLU A 131 13.82 -8.76 2.41
C GLU A 131 14.59 -7.43 2.41
N GLN A 132 15.93 -7.47 2.34
CA GLN A 132 16.73 -6.24 2.31
C GLN A 132 16.47 -5.40 1.06
N THR A 133 16.33 -6.06 -0.09
CA THR A 133 16.02 -5.39 -1.36
C THR A 133 14.59 -4.84 -1.36
N GLN A 134 13.63 -5.60 -0.84
CA GLN A 134 12.25 -5.13 -0.68
C GLN A 134 12.18 -3.89 0.23
N ASN A 135 12.82 -3.94 1.41
CA ASN A 135 12.88 -2.81 2.34
C ASN A 135 13.55 -1.58 1.70
N ALA A 136 14.60 -1.77 0.90
CA ALA A 136 15.27 -0.69 0.19
C ALA A 136 14.40 -0.07 -0.91
N MET A 137 13.61 -0.89 -1.62
CA MET A 137 12.60 -0.43 -2.57
C MET A 137 11.51 0.37 -1.87
N ASP A 138 10.94 -0.16 -0.80
CA ASP A 138 9.87 0.48 -0.03
C ASP A 138 10.31 1.81 0.57
N SER A 139 11.50 1.85 1.17
CA SER A 139 12.09 3.09 1.69
C SER A 139 12.27 4.12 0.59
N THR A 140 12.82 3.73 -0.56
CA THR A 140 13.08 4.65 -1.68
C THR A 140 11.77 5.17 -2.27
N ALA A 141 10.78 4.31 -2.49
CA ALA A 141 9.49 4.72 -3.05
C ALA A 141 8.69 5.61 -2.08
N THR A 142 8.75 5.30 -0.78
CA THR A 142 8.08 6.09 0.28
C THR A 142 8.63 7.51 0.39
N GLU A 143 9.94 7.73 0.17
CA GLU A 143 10.53 9.07 0.08
C GLU A 143 9.86 9.96 -0.98
N PHE A 144 9.22 9.35 -1.98
CA PHE A 144 8.49 10.05 -3.03
C PHE A 144 6.97 9.84 -2.97
N GLY A 145 6.44 9.21 -1.92
CA GLY A 145 5.01 8.95 -1.77
C GLY A 145 4.46 7.92 -2.76
N VAL A 146 5.32 7.03 -3.25
CA VAL A 146 4.99 5.97 -4.21
C VAL A 146 5.04 4.63 -3.50
N ALA A 147 4.20 3.68 -3.89
CA ALA A 147 4.34 2.28 -3.44
C ALA A 147 5.32 1.51 -4.34
N ALA A 148 6.18 0.68 -3.76
CA ALA A 148 6.94 -0.31 -4.52
C ALA A 148 6.28 -1.69 -4.35
N ILE A 149 6.00 -2.39 -5.45
CA ILE A 149 5.34 -3.70 -5.42
C ILE A 149 6.20 -4.70 -6.16
N SER A 150 6.53 -5.81 -5.51
CA SER A 150 7.25 -6.94 -6.14
C SER A 150 6.28 -8.02 -6.58
N ILE A 151 6.45 -8.45 -7.83
CA ILE A 151 5.85 -9.62 -8.46
C ILE A 151 7.03 -10.54 -8.79
N ASP A 152 7.43 -11.32 -7.80
CA ASP A 152 8.70 -12.02 -7.79
C ASP A 152 8.51 -13.54 -7.73
N TRP A 153 9.61 -14.24 -7.47
CA TRP A 153 9.63 -15.70 -7.36
C TRP A 153 9.71 -16.24 -5.92
N LEU A 154 9.19 -15.51 -4.93
CA LEU A 154 9.14 -15.99 -3.55
C LEU A 154 8.20 -17.21 -3.43
N CYS A 155 8.74 -18.36 -3.04
CA CYS A 155 8.03 -19.66 -3.08
C CYS A 155 7.01 -19.90 -1.96
N GLN A 156 6.46 -18.87 -1.31
CA GLN A 156 5.50 -19.04 -0.20
C GLN A 156 4.33 -18.06 -0.28
N PRO A 157 3.05 -18.53 -0.36
CA PRO A 157 2.63 -19.91 -0.58
C PRO A 157 2.83 -20.38 -2.04
N LEU A 158 2.83 -19.46 -3.01
CA LEU A 158 3.19 -19.69 -4.41
C LEU A 158 3.89 -18.44 -4.97
N PRO A 159 4.85 -18.58 -5.91
CA PRO A 159 5.45 -17.45 -6.61
C PRO A 159 4.41 -16.57 -7.31
N LYS A 160 4.41 -15.26 -7.05
CA LYS A 160 3.45 -14.33 -7.67
C LYS A 160 3.55 -14.34 -9.19
N LEU A 161 4.77 -14.37 -9.73
CA LEU A 161 4.97 -14.41 -11.18
C LEU A 161 4.50 -15.74 -11.80
N ALA A 162 4.60 -16.87 -11.10
CA ALA A 162 4.06 -18.15 -11.57
C ALA A 162 2.53 -18.12 -11.64
N VAL A 163 1.89 -17.55 -10.62
CA VAL A 163 0.43 -17.36 -10.56
C VAL A 163 -0.05 -16.45 -11.70
N LEU A 164 0.66 -15.36 -11.99
CA LEU A 164 0.33 -14.49 -13.12
C LEU A 164 0.50 -15.17 -14.48
N ALA A 165 1.56 -15.96 -14.65
CA ALA A 165 1.77 -16.73 -15.86
C ALA A 165 0.62 -17.72 -16.10
N ALA A 166 0.19 -18.42 -15.05
CA ALA A 166 -0.96 -19.34 -15.11
C ALA A 166 -2.29 -18.61 -15.34
N TYR A 167 -2.50 -17.44 -14.73
CA TYR A 167 -3.65 -16.57 -15.03
C TYR A 167 -3.72 -16.20 -16.51
N CYS A 168 -2.56 -15.94 -17.13
CA CYS A 168 -2.43 -15.60 -18.54
C CYS A 168 -2.02 -16.80 -19.42
N GLN A 169 -2.49 -18.01 -19.10
CA GLN A 169 -2.02 -19.25 -19.75
C GLN A 169 -2.09 -19.22 -21.27
N ASP A 170 -3.13 -18.62 -21.87
CA ASP A 170 -3.29 -18.53 -23.32
C ASP A 170 -2.19 -17.69 -23.97
N PHE A 171 -1.82 -16.58 -23.32
CA PHE A 171 -0.73 -15.72 -23.77
C PHE A 171 0.62 -16.44 -23.66
N VAL A 172 0.88 -17.11 -22.55
CA VAL A 172 2.14 -17.83 -22.33
C VAL A 172 2.29 -18.99 -23.32
N ALA A 173 1.22 -19.77 -23.52
CA ALA A 173 1.21 -20.86 -24.49
C ALA A 173 1.44 -20.36 -25.93
N ALA A 174 0.80 -19.25 -26.33
CA ALA A 174 1.01 -18.65 -27.65
C ALA A 174 2.41 -18.04 -27.83
N SER A 175 3.00 -17.49 -26.77
CA SER A 175 4.26 -16.73 -26.86
C SER A 175 5.51 -17.59 -26.66
N ILE A 176 5.45 -18.59 -25.78
CA ILE A 176 6.60 -19.42 -25.38
C ILE A 176 6.45 -20.87 -25.88
N GLY A 177 5.21 -21.34 -26.07
CA GLY A 177 4.93 -22.61 -26.75
C GLY A 177 3.78 -23.40 -26.11
N GLU A 178 2.94 -23.98 -26.98
CA GLU A 178 1.71 -24.69 -26.60
C GLU A 178 1.97 -25.91 -25.70
N GLN A 179 3.17 -26.50 -25.80
CA GLN A 179 3.59 -27.62 -24.94
C GLN A 179 3.59 -27.27 -23.44
N HIS A 180 3.64 -25.99 -23.07
CA HIS A 180 3.66 -25.54 -21.67
C HIS A 180 2.26 -25.32 -21.08
N ARG A 181 1.18 -25.45 -21.86
CA ARG A 181 -0.20 -25.25 -21.37
C ARG A 181 -0.56 -26.17 -20.21
N ALA A 182 -0.20 -27.45 -20.30
CA ALA A 182 -0.50 -28.42 -19.24
C ALA A 182 0.16 -28.03 -17.91
N LEU A 183 1.39 -27.50 -17.96
CA LEU A 183 2.12 -27.02 -16.79
C LEU A 183 1.43 -25.81 -16.14
N LEU A 184 0.95 -24.86 -16.95
CA LEU A 184 0.23 -23.68 -16.46
C LEU A 184 -1.11 -24.06 -15.82
N GLN A 185 -1.81 -25.04 -16.39
CA GLN A 185 -3.04 -25.60 -15.82
C GLN A 185 -2.76 -26.33 -14.50
N GLU A 186 -1.63 -27.05 -14.39
CA GLU A 186 -1.21 -27.68 -13.14
C GLU A 186 -1.03 -26.64 -12.03
N ILE A 187 -0.36 -25.51 -12.33
CA ILE A 187 -0.20 -24.39 -11.39
C ILE A 187 -1.55 -23.77 -11.00
N ALA A 188 -2.45 -23.56 -11.97
CA ALA A 188 -3.78 -23.01 -11.71
C ALA A 188 -4.65 -23.90 -10.80
N ASN A 189 -4.34 -25.20 -10.73
CA ASN A 189 -5.02 -26.17 -9.86
C ASN A 189 -4.38 -26.32 -8.48
N LEU A 190 -3.28 -25.62 -8.19
CA LEU A 190 -2.64 -25.70 -6.88
C LEU A 190 -3.54 -25.08 -5.79
N PRO A 191 -3.54 -25.63 -4.55
CA PRO A 191 -4.45 -25.19 -3.48
C PRO A 191 -4.40 -23.69 -3.16
N ASP A 192 -3.22 -23.09 -3.22
CA ASP A 192 -3.00 -21.68 -2.89
C ASP A 192 -3.15 -20.72 -4.09
N TYR A 193 -3.43 -21.22 -5.30
CA TYR A 193 -3.52 -20.39 -6.51
C TYR A 193 -4.51 -19.24 -6.37
N ALA A 194 -5.76 -19.56 -6.01
CA ALA A 194 -6.83 -18.55 -5.90
C ALA A 194 -6.53 -17.51 -4.80
N ARG A 195 -5.92 -17.95 -3.69
CA ARG A 195 -5.52 -17.07 -2.59
C ARG A 195 -4.42 -16.11 -3.04
N THR A 196 -3.38 -16.61 -3.71
CA THR A 196 -2.27 -15.78 -4.20
C THR A 196 -2.72 -14.83 -5.30
N LEU A 197 -3.63 -15.26 -6.19
CA LEU A 197 -4.19 -14.39 -7.22
C LEU A 197 -4.99 -13.23 -6.59
N ALA A 198 -5.88 -13.53 -5.65
CA ALA A 198 -6.64 -12.52 -4.92
C ALA A 198 -5.74 -11.56 -4.13
N PHE A 199 -4.61 -12.06 -3.61
CA PHE A 199 -3.61 -11.22 -2.96
C PHE A 199 -2.95 -10.24 -3.95
N ILE A 200 -2.55 -10.72 -5.13
CA ILE A 200 -1.97 -9.85 -6.17
C ILE A 200 -3.00 -8.81 -6.64
N GLU A 201 -4.25 -9.22 -6.88
CA GLU A 201 -5.34 -8.31 -7.26
C GLU A 201 -5.49 -7.20 -6.22
N ARG A 202 -5.56 -7.56 -4.94
CA ARG A 202 -5.70 -6.62 -3.82
C ARG A 202 -4.53 -5.65 -3.72
N GLU A 203 -3.28 -6.11 -3.87
CA GLU A 203 -2.10 -5.22 -3.85
C GLU A 203 -2.13 -4.18 -4.97
N LEU A 204 -2.71 -4.54 -6.12
CA LEU A 204 -2.80 -3.68 -7.30
C LEU A 204 -4.04 -2.77 -7.30
N GLU A 205 -4.97 -2.95 -6.35
CA GLU A 205 -6.14 -2.10 -6.27
C GLU A 205 -5.77 -0.64 -5.98
N SER A 206 -6.20 0.25 -6.88
CA SER A 206 -5.86 1.68 -6.81
C SER A 206 -6.18 2.36 -5.48
N TRP A 207 -7.19 1.89 -4.73
CA TRP A 207 -7.56 2.46 -3.44
C TRP A 207 -6.61 2.06 -2.31
N CYS A 208 -5.93 0.91 -2.41
CA CYS A 208 -5.08 0.34 -1.35
C CYS A 208 -3.60 0.75 -1.46
N ILE A 209 -3.14 1.12 -2.66
CA ILE A 209 -1.73 1.46 -2.95
C ILE A 209 -1.14 2.50 -1.96
N GLY A 210 -0.18 2.12 -1.12
CA GLY A 210 0.42 3.00 -0.11
C GLY A 210 -0.56 3.57 0.93
N TYR A 211 -1.72 2.93 1.14
CA TYR A 211 -2.68 3.32 2.17
C TYR A 211 -2.07 3.24 3.57
N ASP A 212 -1.38 2.14 3.88
CA ASP A 212 -0.85 1.89 5.23
C ASP A 212 0.28 2.83 5.61
N SER A 213 1.16 3.21 4.69
CA SER A 213 2.24 4.17 4.98
C SER A 213 1.66 5.54 5.39
N ILE A 214 0.59 5.97 4.71
CA ILE A 214 -0.12 7.21 5.03
C ILE A 214 -0.91 7.08 6.33
N ARG A 215 -1.54 5.93 6.57
CA ARG A 215 -2.24 5.64 7.83
C ARG A 215 -1.28 5.76 9.02
N LEU A 216 -0.14 5.08 8.95
CA LEU A 216 0.90 5.14 9.97
C LEU A 216 1.45 6.56 10.17
N ALA A 217 1.71 7.30 9.08
CA ALA A 217 2.16 8.69 9.19
C ALA A 217 1.10 9.60 9.84
N SER A 218 -0.18 9.38 9.54
CA SER A 218 -1.29 10.09 10.18
C SER A 218 -1.39 9.78 11.68
N HIS A 219 -1.14 8.53 12.06
CA HIS A 219 -1.13 8.09 13.46
C HIS A 219 0.04 8.70 14.23
N GLU A 220 1.23 8.73 13.63
CA GLU A 220 2.39 9.45 14.18
C GLU A 220 2.11 10.95 14.35
N ARG A 221 1.31 11.55 13.46
CA ARG A 221 0.87 12.95 13.62
C ARG A 221 -0.03 13.12 14.84
N VAL A 222 -0.99 12.22 15.07
CA VAL A 222 -1.86 12.21 16.27
C VAL A 222 -1.01 12.06 17.53
N ARG A 223 -0.13 11.04 17.59
CA ARG A 223 0.80 10.82 18.70
C ARG A 223 1.67 12.06 18.94
N GLY A 224 2.16 12.68 17.88
CA GLY A 224 2.99 13.87 17.94
C GLY A 224 2.25 15.09 18.51
N VAL A 225 0.98 15.31 18.14
CA VAL A 225 0.15 16.36 18.74
C VAL A 225 -0.11 16.05 20.21
N TRP A 226 -0.46 14.81 20.53
CA TRP A 226 -0.79 14.39 21.89
C TRP A 226 0.38 14.53 22.86
N ASN A 227 1.60 14.21 22.42
CA ASN A 227 2.79 14.20 23.27
C ASN A 227 3.66 15.48 23.18
N SER A 228 3.20 16.53 22.49
CA SER A 228 4.01 17.75 22.32
C SER A 228 3.17 19.02 22.22
N ARG A 229 3.29 19.87 23.24
CA ARG A 229 2.65 21.19 23.34
C ARG A 229 3.01 22.09 22.18
N SER A 230 4.26 22.08 21.71
CA SER A 230 4.65 22.90 20.56
C SER A 230 3.94 22.47 19.28
N ARG A 231 3.80 21.16 19.04
CA ARG A 231 3.04 20.61 17.90
C ARG A 231 1.54 20.86 18.05
N ALA A 232 0.99 20.71 19.25
CA ALA A 232 -0.40 21.02 19.56
C ALA A 232 -0.75 22.49 19.31
N LEU A 233 0.06 23.42 19.83
CA LEU A 233 -0.10 24.85 19.61
C LEU A 233 0.04 25.22 18.13
N ALA A 234 1.01 24.65 17.42
CA ALA A 234 1.18 24.89 16.00
C ALA A 234 -0.03 24.43 15.17
N LYS A 235 -0.65 23.29 15.54
CA LYS A 235 -1.77 22.70 14.79
C LYS A 235 -3.12 23.30 15.16
N PHE A 236 -3.41 23.46 16.45
CA PHE A 236 -4.73 23.83 16.96
C PHE A 236 -4.80 25.24 17.55
N SER A 237 -3.66 25.96 17.69
CA SER A 237 -3.58 27.23 18.43
C SER A 237 -4.03 27.14 19.89
N GLN A 238 -4.07 25.93 20.44
CA GLN A 238 -4.38 25.65 21.85
C GLN A 238 -3.51 24.49 22.33
N ASP A 239 -3.26 24.47 23.64
CA ASP A 239 -2.55 23.39 24.29
C ASP A 239 -3.48 22.19 24.46
N VAL A 240 -3.26 21.17 23.64
CA VAL A 240 -4.03 19.90 23.62
C VAL A 240 -3.14 18.67 23.80
N ALA A 241 -1.91 18.87 24.30
CA ALA A 241 -0.91 17.83 24.44
C ALA A 241 -1.10 17.05 25.76
N GLY A 242 -2.02 16.09 25.76
CA GLY A 242 -2.35 15.32 26.96
C GLY A 242 -1.45 14.16 27.34
N GLY A 243 -0.44 13.88 26.54
CA GLY A 243 0.59 12.92 26.88
C GLY A 243 1.85 13.58 27.43
N GLU A 244 1.94 14.92 27.43
CA GLU A 244 3.17 15.61 27.85
C GLU A 244 3.25 15.79 29.37
N GLY A 245 4.19 15.09 30.00
CA GLY A 245 4.48 15.15 31.44
C GLY A 245 3.61 14.25 32.32
N ASP A 246 3.72 14.40 33.65
CA ASP A 246 2.95 13.63 34.65
C ASP A 246 1.50 14.15 34.83
N ALA A 247 0.92 14.78 33.80
CA ALA A 247 -0.42 15.34 33.89
C ALA A 247 -1.46 14.21 34.06
N GLN A 248 -2.11 14.17 35.23
CA GLN A 248 -3.22 13.24 35.47
C GLN A 248 -4.48 13.76 34.77
N HIS A 249 -4.79 13.20 33.60
CA HIS A 249 -6.01 13.51 32.88
C HIS A 249 -7.19 12.71 33.43
N VAL A 250 -8.28 13.40 33.78
CA VAL A 250 -9.53 12.75 34.16
C VAL A 250 -10.25 12.30 32.89
N ARG A 251 -10.14 11.00 32.60
CA ARG A 251 -10.82 10.37 31.47
C ARG A 251 -12.33 10.44 31.64
N ARG A 252 -13.02 11.02 30.66
CA ARG A 252 -14.48 11.19 30.67
C ARG A 252 -15.16 9.97 30.07
N ARG A 253 -15.56 9.03 30.91
CA ARG A 253 -16.12 7.75 30.46
C ARG A 253 -17.35 7.91 29.57
N ASP A 254 -18.41 8.56 30.03
CA ASP A 254 -19.67 8.60 29.28
C ASP A 254 -19.54 9.17 27.85
N PRO A 255 -18.84 10.30 27.58
CA PRO A 255 -18.63 10.76 26.20
C PRO A 255 -17.77 9.83 25.35
N LEU A 256 -16.78 9.16 25.95
CA LEU A 256 -15.89 8.23 25.24
C LEU A 256 -16.62 6.92 24.90
N ASP A 257 -17.37 6.37 25.84
CA ASP A 257 -18.18 5.15 25.63
C ASP A 257 -19.18 5.39 24.49
N ARG A 258 -19.76 6.59 24.39
CA ARG A 258 -20.65 6.95 23.26
C ARG A 258 -19.93 7.13 21.92
N LEU A 259 -18.65 7.50 21.93
CA LEU A 259 -17.85 7.52 20.70
C LEU A 259 -17.48 6.10 20.28
N ASP A 260 -17.21 5.21 21.24
CA ASP A 260 -16.99 3.79 20.98
C ASP A 260 -18.24 3.14 20.39
N ASP A 261 -19.41 3.32 21.02
CA ASP A 261 -20.69 2.83 20.49
C ASP A 261 -20.98 3.37 19.08
N TRP A 262 -20.65 4.64 18.82
CA TRP A 262 -20.82 5.23 17.50
C TRP A 262 -19.89 4.58 16.47
N PHE A 263 -18.60 4.45 16.77
CA PHE A 263 -17.61 3.94 15.82
C PHE A 263 -17.75 2.43 15.58
N ASP A 264 -18.08 1.66 16.61
CA ASP A 264 -18.22 0.20 16.53
C ASP A 264 -19.60 -0.24 16.04
N GLY A 265 -20.63 0.58 16.28
CA GLY A 265 -22.02 0.30 15.92
C GLY A 265 -22.52 0.99 14.66
N THR A 266 -21.67 1.64 13.87
CA THR A 266 -22.13 2.46 12.75
C THR A 266 -22.58 1.64 11.54
N ASP A 267 -23.85 1.82 11.14
CA ASP A 267 -24.29 1.69 9.75
C ASP A 267 -23.75 2.87 8.92
N ASP A 268 -23.52 2.65 7.62
CA ASP A 268 -22.92 3.62 6.69
C ASP A 268 -23.50 5.05 6.83
N GLY A 269 -22.64 6.01 7.24
CA GLY A 269 -22.89 7.44 7.06
C GLY A 269 -23.31 8.27 8.28
N SER A 270 -23.27 7.74 9.51
CA SER A 270 -23.60 8.54 10.69
C SER A 270 -22.44 9.46 11.13
N ILE A 271 -22.74 10.70 11.52
CA ILE A 271 -21.79 11.72 11.99
C ILE A 271 -21.95 11.90 13.50
N VAL A 272 -20.85 11.92 14.25
CA VAL A 272 -20.85 12.25 15.68
C VAL A 272 -20.32 13.66 15.94
N ALA A 273 -20.88 14.35 16.93
CA ALA A 273 -20.44 15.66 17.37
C ALA A 273 -20.28 15.69 18.89
N LEU A 274 -19.09 16.05 19.37
CA LEU A 274 -18.84 16.34 20.78
C LEU A 274 -19.24 17.78 21.10
N VAL A 275 -20.37 17.93 21.78
CA VAL A 275 -20.96 19.23 22.13
C VAL A 275 -20.77 19.57 23.60
N GLY A 276 -20.68 20.86 23.91
CA GLY A 276 -20.49 21.37 25.27
C GLY A 276 -20.05 22.82 25.27
N LEU A 277 -20.08 23.45 26.45
CA LEU A 277 -19.65 24.84 26.64
C LEU A 277 -18.17 25.04 26.27
N ASP A 278 -17.76 26.29 26.11
CA ASP A 278 -16.35 26.60 25.84
C ASP A 278 -15.46 26.29 27.05
N GLY A 279 -14.22 25.88 26.77
CA GLY A 279 -13.25 25.51 27.82
C GLY A 279 -13.51 24.15 28.48
N VAL A 280 -14.57 23.42 28.16
CA VAL A 280 -14.86 22.11 28.79
C VAL A 280 -14.02 20.97 28.23
N GLY A 281 -12.92 21.19 27.49
CA GLY A 281 -12.03 20.11 27.05
C GLY A 281 -12.60 19.16 25.99
N LYS A 282 -13.40 19.67 25.05
CA LYS A 282 -13.97 18.87 23.94
C LYS A 282 -12.88 18.29 23.03
N THR A 283 -11.96 19.14 22.56
CA THR A 283 -10.82 18.74 21.72
C THR A 283 -9.92 17.74 22.43
N TRP A 284 -9.71 17.96 23.74
CA TRP A 284 -8.96 17.06 24.61
C TRP A 284 -9.57 15.67 24.70
N ALA A 285 -10.88 15.58 24.97
CA ALA A 285 -11.57 14.28 25.04
C ALA A 285 -11.52 13.53 23.70
N ALA A 286 -11.63 14.24 22.58
CA ALA A 286 -11.53 13.63 21.26
C ALA A 286 -10.12 13.11 20.94
N LEU A 287 -9.07 13.86 21.29
CA LEU A 287 -7.69 13.42 21.08
C LEU A 287 -7.30 12.26 22.01
N ASP A 288 -7.78 12.26 23.26
CA ASP A 288 -7.65 11.12 24.19
C ASP A 288 -8.31 9.86 23.61
N TRP A 289 -9.54 10.00 23.10
CA TRP A 289 -10.24 8.92 22.41
C TRP A 289 -9.44 8.38 21.23
N LEU A 290 -9.02 9.26 20.32
CA LEU A 290 -8.23 8.92 19.13
C LEU A 290 -6.95 8.17 19.52
N GLN A 291 -6.23 8.66 20.51
CA GLN A 291 -4.98 8.08 20.98
C GLN A 291 -5.19 6.69 21.61
N SER A 292 -6.30 6.47 22.32
CA SER A 292 -6.54 5.26 23.10
C SER A 292 -6.77 3.99 22.26
N ARG A 293 -7.14 4.15 20.98
CA ARG A 293 -7.45 3.06 20.04
C ARG A 293 -6.94 3.32 18.63
N LEU A 294 -5.84 4.09 18.53
CA LEU A 294 -5.33 4.63 17.28
C LEU A 294 -5.11 3.58 16.20
N ASP A 295 -4.61 2.41 16.58
CA ASP A 295 -4.29 1.33 15.64
C ASP A 295 -5.53 0.72 14.96
N GLN A 296 -6.73 0.94 15.52
CA GLN A 296 -8.02 0.54 14.95
C GLN A 296 -8.58 1.54 13.95
N PHE A 297 -8.06 2.77 13.92
CA PHE A 297 -8.56 3.81 13.03
C PHE A 297 -7.95 3.73 11.63
N PRO A 298 -8.70 4.19 10.61
CA PRO A 298 -8.15 4.43 9.29
C PRO A 298 -7.21 5.65 9.32
N ILE A 299 -6.98 6.29 8.17
CA ILE A 299 -6.21 7.54 8.12
C ILE A 299 -6.94 8.60 8.96
N VAL A 300 -6.30 9.10 10.02
CA VAL A 300 -6.89 10.12 10.90
C VAL A 300 -6.47 11.49 10.40
N VAL A 301 -7.45 12.31 10.03
CA VAL A 301 -7.27 13.67 9.51
C VAL A 301 -7.57 14.66 10.62
N LEU A 302 -6.53 15.32 11.14
CA LEU A 302 -6.67 16.39 12.13
C LEU A 302 -6.89 17.73 11.40
N ALA A 303 -8.12 18.21 11.37
CA ALA A 303 -8.54 19.43 10.70
C ALA A 303 -9.09 20.46 11.70
N PRO A 304 -8.29 21.47 12.15
CA PRO A 304 -8.85 22.54 12.95
C PRO A 304 -9.92 23.30 12.15
N SER A 305 -10.84 23.98 12.83
CA SER A 305 -11.90 24.76 12.16
C SER A 305 -11.36 25.81 11.18
N SER A 306 -10.16 26.35 11.44
CA SER A 306 -9.45 27.27 10.55
C SER A 306 -8.96 26.66 9.24
N ALA A 307 -8.84 25.33 9.16
CA ALA A 307 -8.43 24.64 7.94
C ALA A 307 -9.56 24.50 6.91
N ILE A 308 -10.81 24.65 7.35
CA ILE A 308 -12.01 24.55 6.49
C ILE A 308 -12.36 25.96 6.00
N GLY A 309 -12.08 26.22 4.72
CA GLY A 309 -12.47 27.48 4.08
C GLY A 309 -13.94 27.46 3.68
N PHE A 310 -14.72 28.43 4.17
CA PHE A 310 -16.14 28.58 3.79
C PHE A 310 -16.38 28.95 2.31
N ALA A 311 -15.30 29.17 1.53
CA ALA A 311 -15.35 29.58 0.13
C ALA A 311 -15.20 28.41 -0.87
N ASP A 312 -14.89 27.19 -0.42
CA ASP A 312 -14.74 26.03 -1.30
C ASP A 312 -16.11 25.45 -1.71
N PRO A 313 -16.30 25.02 -2.96
CA PRO A 313 -17.54 24.36 -3.35
C PRO A 313 -17.78 23.08 -2.52
N PRO A 314 -19.03 22.77 -2.14
CA PRO A 314 -19.34 21.74 -1.13
C PRO A 314 -18.76 20.35 -1.42
N THR A 315 -18.62 20.00 -2.69
CA THR A 315 -18.13 18.69 -3.15
C THR A 315 -16.60 18.58 -3.21
N SER A 316 -15.89 19.72 -3.21
CA SER A 316 -14.42 19.74 -3.26
C SER A 316 -13.81 20.07 -1.90
N GLY A 317 -14.58 20.69 -1.00
CA GLY A 317 -14.12 21.09 0.35
C GLY A 317 -13.48 19.94 1.14
N PRO A 318 -14.17 18.82 1.40
CA PRO A 318 -13.61 17.72 2.18
C PRO A 318 -12.38 17.08 1.53
N ILE A 319 -12.42 16.86 0.20
CA ILE A 319 -11.29 16.26 -0.53
C ILE A 319 -10.05 17.16 -0.45
N ASN A 320 -10.23 18.47 -0.63
CA ASN A 320 -9.13 19.42 -0.59
C ASN A 320 -8.55 19.57 0.83
N VAL A 321 -9.38 19.53 1.88
CA VAL A 321 -8.93 19.50 3.28
C VAL A 321 -8.09 18.25 3.55
N ILE A 322 -8.57 17.07 3.15
CA ILE A 322 -7.83 15.82 3.30
C ILE A 322 -6.52 15.88 2.50
N ALA A 323 -6.56 16.32 1.24
CA ALA A 323 -5.36 16.40 0.40
C ALA A 323 -4.30 17.37 0.96
N ARG A 324 -4.72 18.53 1.48
CA ARG A 324 -3.82 19.46 2.18
C ARG A 324 -3.22 18.83 3.43
N TYR A 325 -4.01 18.08 4.19
CA TYR A 325 -3.53 17.35 5.36
C TYR A 325 -2.51 16.27 4.97
N LEU A 326 -2.79 15.46 3.94
CA LEU A 326 -1.86 14.45 3.46
C LEU A 326 -0.54 15.06 2.98
N ARG A 327 -0.59 16.21 2.30
CA ARG A 327 0.61 16.98 1.93
C ARG A 327 1.39 17.51 3.14
N GLU A 328 0.69 17.93 4.20
CA GLU A 328 1.31 18.36 5.46
C GLU A 328 1.97 17.19 6.20
N VAL A 329 1.31 16.03 6.26
CA VAL A 329 1.81 14.85 6.98
C VAL A 329 2.96 14.18 6.25
N SER A 330 2.88 14.12 4.92
CA SER A 330 3.89 13.45 4.10
C SER A 330 5.06 14.37 3.73
N GLU A 331 4.87 15.69 3.73
CA GLU A 331 5.85 16.71 3.29
C GLU A 331 6.40 16.50 1.86
N ILE A 332 5.73 15.66 1.08
CA ILE A 332 6.09 15.31 -0.30
C ILE A 332 4.91 15.56 -1.23
N ARG A 333 5.23 15.73 -2.51
CA ARG A 333 4.27 16.01 -3.60
C ARG A 333 3.45 17.29 -3.37
N ASP A 334 2.68 17.65 -4.38
CA ASP A 334 1.77 18.79 -4.32
C ASP A 334 0.35 18.36 -3.89
N VAL A 335 -0.50 19.36 -3.64
CA VAL A 335 -1.90 19.10 -3.23
C VAL A 335 -2.68 18.41 -4.35
N SER A 336 -2.37 18.70 -5.62
CA SER A 336 -3.06 18.10 -6.79
C SER A 336 -2.88 16.58 -6.84
N TYR A 337 -1.66 16.10 -6.60
CA TYR A 337 -1.34 14.69 -6.44
C TYR A 337 -2.20 14.05 -5.35
N TRP A 338 -2.22 14.66 -4.17
CA TRP A 338 -2.97 14.14 -3.03
C TRP A 338 -4.48 14.17 -3.25
N GLU A 339 -5.03 15.17 -3.95
CA GLU A 339 -6.45 15.19 -4.32
C GLU A 339 -6.85 14.00 -5.19
N GLN A 340 -6.02 13.66 -6.19
CA GLN A 340 -6.26 12.47 -7.01
C GLN A 340 -6.17 11.19 -6.17
N ARG A 341 -5.20 11.11 -5.26
CA ARG A 341 -5.02 9.96 -4.37
C ARG A 341 -6.22 9.78 -3.44
N VAL A 342 -6.70 10.86 -2.83
CA VAL A 342 -7.89 10.85 -1.96
C VAL A 342 -9.12 10.35 -2.72
N ARG A 343 -9.34 10.81 -3.95
CA ARG A 343 -10.46 10.34 -4.78
C ARG A 343 -10.43 8.83 -5.04
N ARG A 344 -9.23 8.24 -5.15
CA ARG A 344 -9.07 6.79 -5.32
C ARG A 344 -9.29 6.04 -4.00
N MET A 345 -8.73 6.53 -2.89
CA MET A 345 -8.96 5.96 -1.56
C MET A 345 -10.45 5.96 -1.17
N LEU A 346 -11.21 6.97 -1.60
CA LEU A 346 -12.66 7.03 -1.39
C LEU A 346 -13.46 6.01 -2.24
N ARG A 347 -12.81 5.28 -3.16
CA ARG A 347 -13.39 4.13 -3.86
C ARG A 347 -13.19 2.81 -3.10
N ARG A 348 -12.58 2.86 -1.91
CA ARG A 348 -12.44 1.71 -1.01
C ARG A 348 -13.81 1.04 -0.80
N PRO A 349 -13.93 -0.28 -0.99
CA PRO A 349 -15.20 -0.98 -0.78
C PRO A 349 -15.74 -0.77 0.63
N THR A 350 -17.06 -0.62 0.79
CA THR A 350 -17.71 -0.47 2.11
C THR A 350 -17.32 -1.60 3.09
N ALA A 351 -17.18 -2.83 2.59
CA ALA A 351 -16.77 -3.99 3.39
C ALA A 351 -15.38 -3.85 4.02
N GLU A 352 -14.53 -2.96 3.50
CA GLU A 352 -13.19 -2.67 4.02
C GLU A 352 -13.18 -1.54 5.06
N GLY A 353 -14.36 -1.00 5.40
CA GLY A 353 -14.53 0.11 6.32
C GLY A 353 -14.13 1.48 5.74
N PRO A 354 -14.21 2.54 6.56
CA PRO A 354 -13.92 3.90 6.13
C PRO A 354 -12.44 4.08 5.74
N ALA A 355 -12.18 4.88 4.69
CA ALA A 355 -10.81 5.23 4.30
C ALA A 355 -10.18 6.31 5.19
N PHE A 356 -11.01 7.19 5.77
CA PHE A 356 -10.59 8.34 6.57
C PHE A 356 -11.50 8.52 7.78
N LEU A 357 -10.92 9.01 8.88
CA LEU A 357 -11.63 9.56 10.02
C LEU A 357 -11.27 11.05 10.11
N LEU A 358 -12.24 11.94 9.95
CA LEU A 358 -12.04 13.38 10.02
C LEU A 358 -12.37 13.88 11.43
N PHE A 359 -11.40 14.53 12.06
CA PHE A 359 -11.52 15.19 13.36
C PHE A 359 -11.32 16.70 13.27
#